data_AF-A0A238FE84-F1
#
_entry.id   AF-A0A238FE84-F1
#
_cell.length_a   1.000
_cell.length_b   1.000
_cell.length_c   1.000
_cell.angle_alpha   90.00
_cell.angle_beta   90.00
_cell.angle_gamma   90.00
#
_symmetry.space_group_name_H-M   'P 1'
#
loop_
_entity.id
_entity.type
_entity.pdbx_description
1 polymer ?
#
loop_
_entity_poly.entity_id
_entity_poly.type
_entity_poly.pdbx_seq_one_letter_code
_entity_poly.pdbx_strand_id
1 'polypeptide(L)'
;MANSATAHSPPSKVQASDFDFLSFHSTATAAPQQPATFLLDSATPFHIVNDSSLFAGDLKPISLRVGGIGGHAAVTGIGSVKLRTDVGAVVKLINVYLAPQAPASLISVFQLDS
;
A
#
# COMPACT_ATOMS: atom_id res chain seq x y z
N MET A 1 6.72 -38.95 -36.14
CA MET A 1 6.14 -38.71 -34.80
C MET A 1 7.23 -38.13 -33.92
N ALA A 2 6.93 -37.01 -33.26
CA ALA A 2 7.84 -36.14 -32.53
C ALA A 2 8.16 -36.66 -31.11
N ASN A 3 9.27 -36.20 -30.52
CA ASN A 3 9.23 -35.23 -29.41
C ASN A 3 10.66 -34.80 -29.01
N SER A 4 10.93 -33.50 -29.13
CA SER A 4 12.13 -32.83 -28.61
C SER A 4 11.75 -32.23 -27.26
N ALA A 5 12.46 -32.57 -26.19
CA ALA A 5 12.22 -32.07 -24.84
C ALA A 5 12.99 -30.76 -24.62
N THR A 6 12.28 -29.64 -24.55
CA THR A 6 12.85 -28.34 -24.18
C THR A 6 12.93 -28.22 -22.67
N ALA A 7 14.15 -28.18 -22.12
CA ALA A 7 14.39 -27.85 -20.72
C ALA A 7 13.99 -26.38 -20.46
N HIS A 8 13.04 -26.14 -19.57
CA HIS A 8 12.75 -24.81 -19.05
C HIS A 8 13.54 -24.57 -17.77
N SER A 9 14.45 -23.61 -17.79
CA SER A 9 15.11 -23.10 -16.59
C SER A 9 14.05 -22.51 -15.65
N PRO A 10 14.13 -22.73 -14.33
CA PRO A 10 13.22 -22.09 -13.39
C PRO A 10 13.43 -20.57 -13.39
N PRO A 11 12.36 -19.77 -13.20
CA PRO A 11 12.51 -18.32 -13.10
C PRO A 11 13.38 -17.98 -11.89
N SER A 12 14.36 -17.11 -12.11
CA SER A 12 15.22 -16.55 -11.08
C SER A 12 14.36 -16.01 -9.93
N LYS A 13 14.65 -16.44 -8.69
CA LYS A 13 14.07 -15.83 -7.49
C LYS A 13 14.39 -14.33 -7.53
N VAL A 14 13.38 -13.50 -7.75
CA VAL A 14 13.48 -12.06 -7.53
C VAL A 14 13.77 -11.87 -6.04
N GLN A 15 15.01 -11.46 -5.74
CA GLN A 15 15.46 -11.20 -4.39
C GLN A 15 14.82 -9.86 -3.97
N ALA A 16 14.06 -9.88 -2.88
CA ALA A 16 13.24 -8.76 -2.40
C ALA A 16 14.06 -7.59 -1.79
N SER A 17 15.26 -7.33 -2.29
CA SER A 17 16.18 -6.34 -1.70
C SER A 17 16.09 -4.94 -2.31
N ASP A 18 15.46 -4.78 -3.48
CA ASP A 18 15.44 -3.49 -4.20
C ASP A 18 14.01 -3.03 -4.49
N PHE A 19 13.11 -3.11 -3.51
CA PHE A 19 11.88 -2.34 -3.58
C PHE A 19 12.19 -0.92 -3.09
N ASP A 20 12.20 0.05 -4.00
CA ASP A 20 12.35 1.47 -3.65
C ASP A 20 11.15 1.91 -2.79
N PHE A 21 11.30 1.83 -1.47
CA PHE A 21 10.30 2.29 -0.53
C PHE A 21 10.26 3.82 -0.55
N LEU A 22 9.08 4.39 -0.75
CA LEU A 22 8.86 5.82 -0.56
C LEU A 22 8.61 6.08 0.94
N SER A 23 9.45 6.92 1.53
CA SER A 23 9.27 7.37 2.91
C SER A 23 8.34 8.57 2.95
N PHE A 24 7.22 8.43 3.67
CA PHE A 24 6.29 9.53 3.88
C PHE A 24 6.13 9.82 5.38
N HIS A 25 5.94 11.09 5.71
CA HIS A 25 5.62 11.52 7.06
C HIS A 25 4.13 11.87 7.13
N SER A 26 3.40 11.29 8.08
CA SER A 26 1.99 11.63 8.31
C SER A 26 1.86 12.83 9.23
N THR A 27 0.93 13.74 8.94
CA THR A 27 0.68 14.94 9.74
C THR A 27 -0.43 14.77 10.78
N ALA A 28 -0.94 13.54 10.93
CA ALA A 28 -1.98 13.25 11.90
C ALA A 28 -1.39 13.08 13.32
N THR A 29 -1.58 14.12 14.14
CA THR A 29 -1.33 14.21 15.60
C THR A 29 0.10 14.56 16.06
N ALA A 30 0.19 15.37 17.14
CA ALA A 30 1.40 16.00 17.70
C ALA A 30 2.39 15.06 18.43
N ALA A 31 2.39 13.76 18.09
CA ALA A 31 3.34 12.78 18.63
C ALA A 31 4.59 12.70 17.73
N PRO A 32 5.73 12.13 18.21
CA PRO A 32 6.91 11.93 17.38
C PRO A 32 6.52 11.16 16.11
N GLN A 33 6.60 11.81 14.95
CA GLN A 33 6.22 11.23 13.66
C GLN A 33 7.18 10.09 13.33
N GLN A 34 6.73 8.86 13.53
CA GLN A 34 7.45 7.71 13.02
C GLN A 34 7.28 7.70 11.49
N PRO A 35 8.36 7.53 10.70
CA PRO A 35 8.26 7.45 9.25
C PRO A 35 7.35 6.27 8.89
N ALA A 36 6.29 6.53 8.13
CA ALA A 36 5.46 5.48 7.57
C ALA A 36 6.04 5.09 6.22
N THR A 37 6.33 3.80 6.03
CA THR A 37 6.81 3.27 4.77
C THR A 37 5.62 2.88 3.91
N PHE A 38 5.58 3.42 2.69
CA PHE A 38 4.57 3.08 1.70
C PHE A 38 5.24 2.46 0.48
N LEU A 39 4.60 1.42 -0.05
CA LEU A 39 4.92 0.88 -1.36
C LEU A 39 4.07 1.59 -2.40
N LEU A 40 4.73 2.13 -3.43
CA LEU A 40 4.04 2.58 -4.61
C LEU A 40 3.74 1.35 -5.48
N ASP A 41 2.47 1.04 -5.65
CA ASP A 41 2.04 -0.23 -6.24
C ASP A 41 1.11 0.03 -7.43
N SER A 42 1.55 -0.41 -8.60
CA SER A 42 0.79 -0.35 -9.86
C SER A 42 -0.09 -1.58 -10.09
N ALA A 43 -0.02 -2.61 -9.24
CA ALA A 43 -0.88 -3.79 -9.32
C ALA A 43 -2.09 -3.70 -8.39
N THR A 44 -2.06 -2.82 -7.38
CA THR A 44 -3.24 -2.57 -6.52
C THR A 44 -4.16 -1.53 -7.15
N PRO A 45 -5.47 -1.79 -7.23
CA PRO A 45 -6.45 -0.79 -7.62
C PRO A 45 -6.86 0.11 -6.45
N PHE A 46 -6.37 -0.09 -5.22
CA PHE A 46 -6.77 0.65 -4.02
C PHE A 46 -5.59 1.18 -3.21
N HIS A 47 -5.73 2.38 -2.64
CA HIS A 47 -4.87 2.81 -1.53
C HIS A 47 -5.22 1.98 -0.28
N ILE A 48 -4.21 1.38 0.32
CA ILE A 48 -4.36 0.53 1.51
C ILE A 48 -3.39 1.02 2.57
N VAL A 49 -3.88 1.21 3.78
CA VAL A 49 -3.08 1.62 4.93
C VAL A 49 -3.35 0.67 6.08
N ASN A 50 -2.30 0.26 6.79
CA ASN A 50 -2.41 -0.65 7.94
C ASN A 50 -2.40 0.08 9.30
N ASP A 51 -2.11 1.38 9.32
CA ASP A 51 -2.15 2.20 10.54
C ASP A 51 -3.26 3.24 10.48
N SER A 52 -4.23 3.11 11.39
CA SER A 52 -5.34 4.05 11.54
C SER A 52 -4.91 5.44 11.96
N SER A 53 -3.74 5.59 12.60
CA SER A 53 -3.23 6.89 13.05
C SER A 53 -2.94 7.85 11.89
N LEU A 54 -2.78 7.32 10.67
CA LEU A 54 -2.46 8.09 9.47
C LEU A 54 -3.65 8.84 8.86
N PHE A 55 -4.87 8.53 9.31
CA PHE A 55 -6.08 9.09 8.73
C PHE A 55 -6.37 10.50 9.26
N ALA A 56 -6.70 11.40 8.33
CA ALA A 56 -7.14 12.74 8.64
C ALA A 56 -8.67 12.73 8.85
N GLY A 57 -9.11 12.68 10.10
CA GLY A 57 -10.52 12.72 10.49
C GLY A 57 -11.16 11.34 10.66
N ASP A 58 -12.49 11.31 10.72
CA ASP A 58 -13.23 10.08 11.03
C ASP A 58 -13.16 9.07 9.89
N LEU A 59 -12.93 7.82 10.25
CA LEU A 59 -13.04 6.67 9.36
C LEU A 59 -14.52 6.31 9.19
N LYS A 60 -14.98 6.20 7.95
CA LYS A 60 -16.27 5.59 7.67
C LYS A 60 -16.13 4.07 7.80
N PRO A 61 -16.89 3.41 8.71
CA PRO A 61 -16.83 1.97 8.85
C PRO A 61 -17.27 1.26 7.57
N ILE A 62 -16.49 0.29 7.11
CA ILE A 62 -16.82 -0.62 6.01
C ILE A 62 -16.32 -2.01 6.37
N SER A 63 -16.94 -3.05 5.79
CA SER A 63 -16.52 -4.43 5.99
C SER A 63 -16.40 -5.12 4.65
N LEU A 64 -15.17 -5.27 4.18
CA LEU A 64 -14.83 -6.00 2.96
C LEU A 64 -13.47 -6.69 3.11
N ARG A 65 -13.10 -7.52 2.14
CA ARG A 65 -11.77 -8.14 2.09
C ARG A 65 -11.08 -7.76 0.79
N VAL A 66 -9.81 -7.37 0.89
CA VAL A 66 -8.95 -7.20 -0.29
C VAL A 66 -8.07 -8.44 -0.40
N GLY A 67 -7.98 -9.01 -1.61
CA GLY A 67 -7.13 -10.17 -1.89
C GLY A 67 -5.77 -9.79 -2.44
N GLY A 68 -4.78 -10.65 -2.19
CA GLY A 68 -3.43 -10.58 -2.73
C GLY A 68 -2.75 -11.95 -2.70
N ILE A 69 -1.48 -12.00 -3.09
CA ILE A 69 -0.72 -13.27 -3.20
C ILE A 69 -0.65 -14.02 -1.87
N GLY A 70 -0.58 -13.30 -0.75
CA GLY A 70 -0.54 -13.87 0.61
C GLY A 70 -1.91 -14.21 1.22
N GLY A 71 -3.01 -14.13 0.46
CA GLY A 71 -4.37 -14.34 0.96
C GLY A 71 -5.17 -13.04 1.02
N HIS A 72 -5.95 -12.84 2.09
CA HIS A 72 -6.86 -11.70 2.20
C HIS A 72 -6.61 -10.86 3.44
N ALA A 73 -6.70 -9.54 3.30
CA ALA A 73 -6.73 -8.60 4.42
C ALA A 73 -8.15 -8.07 4.62
N ALA A 74 -8.61 -8.03 5.87
CA ALA A 74 -9.89 -7.41 6.22
C ALA A 74 -9.74 -5.90 6.22
N VAL A 75 -10.66 -5.22 5.55
CA VAL A 75 -10.79 -3.76 5.56
C VAL A 75 -11.87 -3.39 6.56
N THR A 76 -11.54 -2.48 7.48
CA THR A 76 -12.40 -2.07 8.59
C THR A 76 -12.94 -0.64 8.45
N GLY A 77 -12.36 0.14 7.53
CA GLY A 77 -12.75 1.53 7.34
C GLY A 77 -12.24 2.11 6.02
N ILE A 78 -12.85 3.23 5.62
CA ILE A 78 -12.42 4.06 4.51
C ILE A 78 -12.32 5.51 4.94
N GLY A 79 -11.29 6.22 4.48
CA GLY A 79 -11.10 7.63 4.80
C GLY A 79 -10.12 8.32 3.88
N SER A 80 -9.48 9.38 4.40
CA SER A 80 -8.46 10.14 3.68
C SER A 80 -7.17 10.23 4.50
N VAL A 81 -6.03 10.24 3.81
CA VAL A 81 -4.69 10.33 4.41
C VAL A 81 -3.96 11.52 3.80
N LYS A 82 -3.24 12.27 4.62
CA LYS A 82 -2.37 13.38 4.18
C LYS A 82 -0.92 13.03 4.40
N LEU A 83 -0.21 12.77 3.31
CA LEU A 83 1.21 12.47 3.30
C LEU A 83 2.01 13.73 3.00
N ARG A 84 3.09 13.93 3.75
CA ARG A 84 4.07 14.97 3.45
C ARG A 84 5.37 14.31 2.98
N THR A 85 5.84 14.71 1.81
CA THR A 85 7.14 14.28 1.29
C THR A 85 8.27 15.01 2.02
N ASP A 86 9.48 14.48 1.89
CA ASP A 86 10.73 15.10 2.37
C ASP A 86 10.96 16.50 1.79
N VAL A 87 10.59 16.73 0.53
CA VAL A 87 10.62 18.05 -0.13
C VAL A 87 9.46 18.97 0.28
N GLY A 88 8.61 18.53 1.20
CA GLY A 88 7.53 19.33 1.80
C GLY A 88 6.23 19.39 1.00
N ALA A 89 6.13 18.67 -0.12
CA ALA A 89 4.89 18.53 -0.88
C ALA A 89 3.86 17.75 -0.06
N VAL A 90 2.59 18.13 -0.16
CA VAL A 90 1.48 17.45 0.53
C VAL A 90 0.65 16.71 -0.50
N VAL A 91 0.59 15.39 -0.35
CA VAL A 91 -0.23 14.50 -1.16
C VAL A 91 -1.45 14.08 -0.33
N LYS A 92 -2.65 14.37 -0.83
CA LYS A 92 -3.90 13.94 -0.20
C LYS A 92 -4.39 12.70 -0.92
N LEU A 93 -4.44 11.58 -0.21
CA LEU A 93 -5.06 10.35 -0.70
C LEU A 93 -6.51 10.31 -0.22
N ILE A 94 -7.43 10.05 -1.13
CA ILE A 94 -8.86 9.87 -0.85
C ILE A 94 -9.23 8.40 -1.01
N ASN A 95 -10.39 7.99 -0.47
CA ASN A 95 -10.89 6.61 -0.56
C ASN A 95 -9.89 5.54 -0.09
N VAL A 96 -9.08 5.86 0.92
CA VAL A 96 -8.04 4.97 1.45
C VAL A 96 -8.67 3.92 2.34
N TYR A 97 -8.38 2.65 2.09
CA TYR A 97 -8.83 1.54 2.92
C TYR A 97 -7.91 1.31 4.11
N LEU A 98 -8.49 1.24 5.31
CA LEU A 98 -7.81 0.77 6.50
C LEU A 98 -7.88 -0.75 6.55
N ALA A 99 -6.72 -1.41 6.44
CA ALA A 99 -6.56 -2.85 6.60
C ALA A 99 -5.49 -3.15 7.66
N PRO A 100 -5.84 -3.22 8.96
CA PRO A 100 -4.87 -3.27 10.05
C PRO A 100 -3.92 -4.48 10.01
N GLN A 101 -4.34 -5.56 9.36
CA GLN A 101 -3.56 -6.80 9.23
C GLN A 101 -2.79 -6.90 7.91
N ALA A 102 -2.82 -5.85 7.08
CA ALA A 102 -2.03 -5.83 5.85
C ALA A 102 -0.54 -5.70 6.20
N PRO A 103 0.35 -6.48 5.55
CA PRO A 103 1.78 -6.48 5.85
C PRO A 103 2.50 -5.19 5.46
N ALA A 104 1.91 -4.38 4.56
CA ALA A 104 2.44 -3.10 4.12
C ALA A 104 1.31 -2.13 3.78
N SER A 105 1.60 -0.83 3.89
CA SER A 105 0.76 0.22 3.33
C SER A 105 1.10 0.43 1.85
N LEU A 106 0.07 0.48 1.00
CA LEU A 106 0.17 0.55 -0.45
C LEU A 106 -0.47 1.84 -0.97
N ILE A 107 0.22 2.53 -1.86
CA ILE A 107 -0.32 3.63 -2.64
C ILE A 107 -0.58 3.11 -4.05
N SER A 108 -1.84 3.02 -4.45
CA SER A 108 -2.20 2.74 -5.84
C SER A 108 -1.73 3.87 -6.75
N VAL A 109 -0.91 3.55 -7.74
CA VAL A 109 -0.48 4.52 -8.77
C VAL A 109 -1.69 5.04 -9.55
N PHE A 110 -2.71 4.21 -9.78
CA PHE A 110 -3.89 4.54 -10.58
C PHE A 110 -4.86 5.50 -9.90
N GLN A 111 -4.69 5.77 -8.60
CA GLN A 111 -5.55 6.68 -7.85
C GLN A 111 -4.83 7.97 -7.40
N LEU A 112 -3.57 8.16 -7.79
CA LEU A 112 -2.78 9.32 -7.37
C LEU A 112 -3.26 10.65 -7.96
N ASP A 113 -3.98 10.63 -9.07
CA ASP A 113 -4.51 11.80 -9.79
C ASP A 113 -6.03 11.96 -9.68
N SER A 114 -6.69 11.13 -8.85
CA SER A 114 -8.15 11.03 -8.73
C SER A 114 -8.80 12.09 -7.82
#